data_AF-A0AAE0PNY3-F1
#
_entry.id   AF-A0AAE0PNY3-F1
#
_cell.length_a   1.000
_cell.length_b   1.000
_cell.length_c   1.000
_cell.angle_alpha   90.00
_cell.angle_beta   90.00
_cell.angle_gamma   90.00
#
_symmetry.space_group_name_H-M   'P 1'
#
loop_
_entity.id
_entity.type
_entity.pdbx_description
1 polymer ?
#
loop_
_entity_poly.entity_id
_entity_poly.type
_entity_poly.pdbx_seq_one_letter_code
_entity_poly.pdbx_strand_id
1 'polypeptide(L)'
;MADSNFLTGLSYVLGWTYFICWSISFYPQSMLNFRRKSTSGTTIDFPLINTLGFFAYAVSNVAFYYSVLIRAQYAARYKGLTPTVQFNDITFAFHGLLLCFVTTSQYLFPRAWGFAPSPVSSRPSRFILGTFFGCIVGAVVIILRVWASPVRDSTSAAVEGWVWLDAIYGVSYVKLVVTLIKYTPQVIVNYRNRSTEGWSILQILLDFGGGILSIAQQAIDSYQQGDWSGITGNPVKFMLGNVSMVYDLVFIVQHYVLYRDANGERKMADGEAESDRLLSEEDEERRIQ
;
A
#
# COMPACT_ATOMS: atom_id res chain seq x y z
N MET A 1 24.77 22.87 20.08
CA MET A 1 23.44 22.72 20.72
C MET A 1 22.31 23.29 19.86
N ALA A 2 22.41 24.51 19.33
CA ALA A 2 21.37 25.09 18.45
C ALA A 2 21.13 24.29 17.15
N ASP A 3 22.20 23.83 16.47
CA ASP A 3 22.08 23.03 15.23
C ASP A 3 21.44 21.66 15.46
N SER A 4 21.68 21.05 16.62
CA SER A 4 21.06 19.77 16.99
C SER A 4 19.56 19.91 17.19
N ASN A 5 19.10 20.98 17.85
CA ASN A 5 17.68 21.21 18.08
C ASN A 5 16.94 21.54 16.77
N PHE A 6 17.58 22.28 15.86
CA PHE A 6 17.02 22.55 14.53
C PHE A 6 16.86 21.26 13.72
N LEU A 7 17.92 20.44 13.61
CA LEU A 7 17.90 19.20 12.85
C LEU A 7 16.89 18.18 13.43
N THR A 8 16.74 18.12 14.75
CA THR A 8 15.72 17.28 15.39
C THR A 8 14.31 17.78 15.10
N GLY A 9 14.09 19.10 15.14
CA GLY A 9 12.81 19.70 14.74
C GLY A 9 12.49 19.45 13.26
N LEU A 10 13.48 19.56 12.38
CA LEU A 10 13.34 19.28 10.95
C LEU A 10 13.03 17.80 10.70
N SER A 11 13.74 16.87 11.35
CA SER A 11 13.45 15.43 11.30
C SER A 11 12.01 15.13 11.72
N TYR A 12 11.53 15.73 12.81
CA TYR A 12 10.15 15.58 13.26
C TYR A 12 9.12 16.07 12.22
N VAL A 13 9.35 17.24 11.62
CA VAL A 13 8.47 17.80 10.57
C VAL A 13 8.45 16.91 9.33
N LEU A 14 9.62 16.43 8.87
CA LEU A 14 9.71 15.49 7.76
C LEU A 14 8.96 14.20 8.08
N GLY A 15 9.15 13.68 9.29
CA GLY A 15 8.40 12.62 9.97
C GLY A 15 6.90 12.65 9.70
N TRP A 16 6.26 13.69 10.20
CA TRP A 16 4.82 13.86 10.06
C TRP A 16 4.39 14.12 8.62
N THR A 17 5.20 14.84 7.85
CA THR A 17 4.85 15.17 6.47
C THR A 17 4.77 13.91 5.61
N TYR A 18 5.78 13.03 5.65
CA TYR A 18 5.70 11.79 4.85
C TYR A 18 4.59 10.86 5.34
N PHE A 19 4.32 10.82 6.65
CA PHE A 19 3.23 10.02 7.20
C PHE A 19 1.87 10.48 6.65
N ILE A 20 1.66 11.79 6.58
CA ILE A 20 0.47 12.38 5.98
C ILE A 20 0.42 12.09 4.47
N CYS A 21 1.53 12.26 3.74
CA CYS A 21 1.59 11.94 2.30
C CYS A 21 1.19 10.48 2.02
N TRP A 22 1.76 9.52 2.75
CA TRP A 22 1.39 8.11 2.61
C TRP A 22 -0.05 7.83 3.00
N SER A 23 -0.56 8.44 4.07
CA SER A 23 -1.96 8.26 4.47
C SER A 23 -2.94 8.82 3.43
N ILE A 24 -2.65 9.99 2.87
CA ILE A 24 -3.49 10.60 1.83
C ILE A 24 -3.38 9.80 0.51
N SER A 25 -2.26 9.14 0.23
CA SER A 25 -2.06 8.38 -1.02
C SER A 25 -3.10 7.27 -1.26
N PHE A 26 -3.84 6.82 -0.24
CA PHE A 26 -4.89 5.81 -0.37
C PHE A 26 -6.18 6.33 -1.03
N TYR A 27 -6.41 7.64 -1.00
CA TYR A 27 -7.67 8.26 -1.43
C TYR A 27 -7.78 8.54 -2.93
N PRO A 28 -6.72 9.02 -3.64
CA PRO A 28 -6.85 9.50 -5.01
C PRO A 28 -7.46 8.49 -5.98
N GLN A 29 -7.14 7.19 -5.90
CA GLN A 29 -7.71 6.21 -6.82
C GLN A 29 -9.20 5.95 -6.57
N SER A 30 -9.60 5.75 -5.32
CA SER A 30 -11.01 5.51 -4.98
C SER A 30 -11.89 6.72 -5.30
N MET A 31 -11.37 7.93 -5.07
CA MET A 31 -12.02 9.18 -5.45
C MET A 31 -12.10 9.35 -6.97
N LEU A 32 -11.03 9.01 -7.71
CA LEU A 32 -11.02 9.08 -9.17
C LEU A 32 -12.07 8.13 -9.78
N ASN A 33 -12.15 6.89 -9.28
CA ASN A 33 -13.18 5.93 -9.68
C ASN A 33 -14.59 6.47 -9.42
N PHE A 34 -14.80 7.12 -8.26
CA PHE A 34 -16.08 7.71 -7.90
C PHE A 34 -16.47 8.91 -8.77
N ARG A 35 -15.51 9.76 -9.14
CA ARG A 35 -15.73 10.90 -10.05
C ARG A 35 -16.03 10.43 -11.46
N ARG A 36 -15.28 9.45 -11.97
CA ARG A 36 -15.46 8.90 -13.34
C ARG A 36 -16.63 7.92 -13.46
N LYS A 37 -17.24 7.53 -12.32
CA LYS A 37 -18.26 6.46 -12.25
C LYS A 37 -17.83 5.19 -12.99
N SER A 38 -16.54 4.86 -12.96
CA SER A 38 -15.95 3.75 -13.70
C SER A 38 -14.60 3.37 -13.12
N THR A 39 -14.29 2.07 -13.17
CA THR A 39 -12.98 1.50 -12.83
C THR A 39 -12.09 1.26 -14.06
N SER A 40 -12.56 1.66 -15.25
CA SER A 40 -11.83 1.48 -16.50
C SER A 40 -10.47 2.18 -16.48
N GLY A 41 -9.47 1.55 -17.12
CA GLY A 41 -8.08 2.01 -17.15
C GLY A 41 -7.18 1.41 -16.06
N THR A 42 -7.79 0.73 -15.08
CA THR A 42 -7.06 0.07 -14.00
C THR A 42 -7.56 -1.35 -13.78
N THR A 43 -6.77 -2.13 -13.06
CA THR A 43 -7.12 -3.52 -12.72
C THR A 43 -7.40 -3.66 -11.23
N ILE A 44 -8.30 -4.59 -10.89
CA ILE A 44 -8.61 -4.99 -9.52
C ILE A 44 -7.39 -5.58 -8.78
N ASP A 45 -6.35 -5.97 -9.53
CA ASP A 45 -5.14 -6.60 -9.01
C ASP A 45 -4.50 -5.83 -7.86
N PHE A 46 -4.26 -4.53 -8.05
CA PHE A 46 -3.64 -3.67 -7.04
C PHE A 46 -4.46 -3.61 -5.74
N PRO A 47 -5.75 -3.19 -5.74
CA PRO A 47 -6.51 -3.11 -4.50
C PRO A 47 -6.79 -4.49 -3.87
N LEU A 48 -6.94 -5.55 -4.67
CA LEU A 48 -7.18 -6.91 -4.15
C LEU A 48 -5.98 -7.44 -3.37
N ILE A 49 -4.78 -7.42 -3.95
CA ILE A 49 -3.59 -7.93 -3.27
C ILE A 49 -3.22 -7.04 -2.07
N ASN A 50 -3.43 -5.72 -2.18
CA ASN A 50 -3.16 -4.80 -1.09
C ASN A 50 -4.13 -5.00 0.09
N THR A 51 -5.38 -5.42 -0.16
CA THR A 51 -6.33 -5.82 0.89
C THR A 51 -5.79 -7.00 1.70
N LEU A 52 -5.28 -8.05 1.04
CA LEU A 52 -4.64 -9.18 1.73
C LEU A 52 -3.43 -8.74 2.56
N GLY A 53 -2.56 -7.91 1.96
CA GLY A 53 -1.39 -7.38 2.64
C GLY A 53 -1.75 -6.56 3.88
N PHE A 54 -2.70 -5.62 3.77
CA PHE A 54 -3.13 -4.79 4.90
C PHE A 54 -3.88 -5.58 5.97
N PHE A 55 -4.63 -6.61 5.59
CA PHE A 55 -5.26 -7.51 6.54
C PHE A 55 -4.20 -8.26 7.37
N ALA A 56 -3.22 -8.86 6.71
CA ALA A 56 -2.10 -9.53 7.36
C ALA A 56 -1.29 -8.57 8.25
N TYR A 57 -1.06 -7.35 7.76
CA TYR A 57 -0.38 -6.30 8.52
C TYR A 57 -1.16 -5.91 9.78
N ALA A 58 -2.47 -5.69 9.68
CA ALA A 58 -3.32 -5.37 10.83
C ALA A 58 -3.32 -6.50 11.87
N VAL A 59 -3.50 -7.76 11.44
CA VAL A 59 -3.46 -8.93 12.33
C VAL A 59 -2.11 -9.03 13.05
N SER A 60 -1.00 -8.88 12.33
CA SER A 60 0.33 -8.95 12.93
C SER A 60 0.60 -7.82 13.92
N ASN A 61 0.22 -6.58 13.62
CA ASN A 61 0.43 -5.44 14.52
C ASN A 61 -0.43 -5.57 15.80
N VAL A 62 -1.68 -6.01 15.67
CA VAL A 62 -2.53 -6.30 16.85
C VAL A 62 -1.90 -7.38 17.72
N ALA A 63 -1.38 -8.46 17.11
CA ALA A 63 -0.73 -9.54 17.84
C ALA A 63 0.55 -9.07 18.55
N PHE A 64 1.44 -8.35 17.86
CA PHE A 64 2.67 -7.82 18.44
C PHE A 64 2.43 -6.78 19.54
N TYR A 65 1.34 -6.01 19.46
CA TYR A 65 1.04 -4.97 20.43
C TYR A 65 0.29 -5.51 21.67
N TYR A 66 -0.77 -6.29 21.48
CA TYR A 66 -1.67 -6.69 22.56
C TYR A 66 -1.40 -8.08 23.15
N SER A 67 -0.83 -9.02 22.38
CA SER A 67 -0.67 -10.39 22.89
C SER A 67 0.50 -10.50 23.85
N VAL A 68 0.19 -10.75 25.13
CA VAL A 68 1.18 -10.97 26.19
C VAL A 68 2.10 -12.14 25.84
N LEU A 69 1.55 -13.24 25.28
CA LEU A 69 2.32 -14.42 24.89
C LEU A 69 3.31 -14.10 23.77
N ILE A 70 2.86 -13.45 22.69
CA ILE A 70 3.74 -13.11 21.56
C ILE A 70 4.86 -12.19 22.01
N ARG A 71 4.55 -11.21 22.86
CA ARG A 71 5.55 -10.28 23.42
C ARG A 71 6.56 -10.98 24.33
N ALA A 72 6.11 -11.94 25.14
CA ALA A 72 6.99 -12.74 25.99
C ALA A 72 7.91 -13.64 25.14
N GLN A 73 7.36 -14.31 24.12
CA GLN A 73 8.12 -15.13 23.18
C GLN A 73 9.13 -14.30 22.38
N TYR A 74 8.74 -13.10 21.95
CA TYR A 74 9.63 -12.16 21.29
C TYR A 74 10.78 -11.74 22.21
N ALA A 75 10.48 -11.37 23.46
CA ALA A 75 11.50 -11.01 24.43
C ALA A 75 12.47 -12.18 24.70
N ALA A 76 11.98 -13.42 24.80
CA ALA A 76 12.84 -14.58 24.94
C ALA A 76 13.79 -14.76 23.74
N ARG A 77 13.27 -14.65 22.51
CA ARG A 77 14.05 -14.80 21.27
C ARG A 77 15.07 -13.67 21.06
N TYR A 78 14.70 -12.46 21.43
CA TYR A 78 15.49 -11.25 21.19
C TYR A 78 16.06 -10.63 22.47
N LYS A 79 16.50 -11.47 23.42
CA LYS A 79 17.29 -11.05 24.59
C LYS A 79 16.66 -9.92 25.43
N GLY A 80 15.36 -10.02 25.67
CA GLY A 80 14.58 -9.08 26.50
C GLY A 80 14.01 -7.88 25.77
N LEU A 81 14.22 -7.76 24.45
CA LEU A 81 13.65 -6.67 23.67
C LEU A 81 12.13 -6.78 23.53
N THR A 82 11.46 -5.65 23.34
CA THR A 82 10.03 -5.60 23.02
C THR A 82 9.82 -5.40 21.51
N PRO A 83 8.70 -5.90 20.95
CA PRO A 83 8.31 -5.53 19.59
C PRO A 83 8.22 -4.01 19.45
N THR A 84 8.71 -3.48 18.33
CA THR A 84 8.73 -2.03 18.07
C THR A 84 7.38 -1.47 17.63
N VAL A 85 6.35 -2.31 17.52
CA VAL A 85 5.01 -1.92 17.06
C VAL A 85 4.37 -0.96 18.05
N GLN A 86 3.83 0.14 17.54
CA GLN A 86 3.17 1.20 18.27
C GLN A 86 1.67 1.28 17.91
N PHE A 87 0.88 2.01 18.70
CA PHE A 87 -0.58 2.12 18.48
C PHE A 87 -0.93 2.83 17.15
N ASN A 88 -0.11 3.77 16.72
CA ASN A 88 -0.25 4.42 15.41
C ASN A 88 -0.06 3.43 14.25
N ASP A 89 0.80 2.41 14.38
CA ASP A 89 0.97 1.37 13.35
C ASP A 89 -0.32 0.55 13.17
N ILE A 90 -1.01 0.25 14.28
CA ILE A 90 -2.32 -0.42 14.25
C ILE A 90 -3.35 0.46 13.55
N THR A 91 -3.45 1.73 13.96
CA THR A 91 -4.39 2.69 13.36
C THR A 91 -4.15 2.83 11.86
N PHE A 92 -2.89 2.96 11.44
CA PHE A 92 -2.50 3.04 10.04
C PHE A 92 -2.85 1.75 9.27
N ALA A 93 -2.62 0.58 9.86
CA ALA A 93 -2.97 -0.70 9.25
C ALA A 93 -4.47 -0.82 8.98
N PHE A 94 -5.31 -0.45 9.95
CA PHE A 94 -6.77 -0.46 9.79
C PHE A 94 -7.27 0.59 8.81
N HIS A 95 -6.69 1.79 8.83
CA HIS A 95 -7.00 2.84 7.86
C HIS A 95 -6.71 2.37 6.42
N GLY A 96 -5.51 1.86 6.17
CA GLY A 96 -5.13 1.32 4.85
C GLY A 96 -6.01 0.14 4.44
N LEU A 97 -6.34 -0.76 5.37
CA LEU A 97 -7.25 -1.89 5.13
C LEU A 97 -8.65 -1.42 4.71
N LEU A 98 -9.23 -0.44 5.43
CA LEU A 98 -10.53 0.12 5.11
C LEU A 98 -10.56 0.73 3.70
N LEU A 99 -9.56 1.53 3.37
CA LEU A 99 -9.45 2.17 2.05
C LEU A 99 -9.23 1.13 0.93
N CYS A 100 -8.49 0.05 1.20
CA CYS A 100 -8.35 -1.07 0.28
C CYS A 100 -9.66 -1.81 0.07
N PHE A 101 -10.47 -2.02 1.12
CA PHE A 101 -11.80 -2.60 1.00
C PHE A 101 -12.74 -1.71 0.19
N VAL A 102 -12.77 -0.40 0.47
CA VAL A 102 -13.56 0.57 -0.31
C VAL A 102 -13.17 0.50 -1.78
N THR A 103 -11.87 0.60 -2.08
CA THR A 103 -11.37 0.55 -3.45
C THR A 103 -11.70 -0.79 -4.11
N THR A 104 -11.47 -1.93 -3.45
CA THR A 104 -11.79 -3.26 -4.00
C THR A 104 -13.28 -3.43 -4.27
N SER A 105 -14.14 -2.91 -3.38
CA SER A 105 -15.59 -2.98 -3.53
C SER A 105 -16.10 -2.26 -4.78
N GLN A 106 -15.40 -1.21 -5.22
CA GLN A 106 -15.71 -0.51 -6.47
C GLN A 106 -15.52 -1.40 -7.72
N TYR A 107 -14.59 -2.36 -7.67
CA TYR A 107 -14.34 -3.28 -8.78
C TYR A 107 -15.25 -4.53 -8.72
N LEU A 108 -15.52 -5.04 -7.51
CA LEU A 108 -16.35 -6.24 -7.32
C LEU A 108 -17.85 -5.95 -7.44
N PHE A 109 -18.28 -4.78 -6.96
CA PHE A 109 -19.68 -4.40 -6.89
C PHE A 109 -19.95 -3.05 -7.60
N PRO A 110 -19.57 -2.88 -8.88
CA PRO A 110 -19.71 -1.60 -9.57
C PRO A 110 -21.15 -1.10 -9.58
N ARG A 111 -22.14 -1.99 -9.68
CA ARG A 111 -23.57 -1.64 -9.63
C ARG A 111 -23.99 -0.98 -8.32
N ALA A 112 -23.46 -1.43 -7.18
CA ALA A 112 -23.77 -0.84 -5.87
C ALA A 112 -23.22 0.59 -5.75
N TRP A 113 -22.17 0.92 -6.50
CA TRP A 113 -21.57 2.25 -6.57
C TRP A 113 -22.13 3.12 -7.69
N GLY A 114 -23.05 2.60 -8.52
CA GLY A 114 -23.56 3.28 -9.71
C GLY A 114 -22.51 3.42 -10.82
N PHE A 115 -21.54 2.51 -10.89
CA PHE A 115 -20.45 2.56 -11.85
C PHE A 115 -20.76 1.75 -13.12
N ALA A 116 -20.25 2.22 -14.25
CA ALA A 116 -20.28 1.48 -15.51
C ALA A 116 -19.52 0.14 -15.35
N PRO A 117 -20.10 -1.00 -15.74
CA PRO A 117 -19.42 -2.29 -15.64
C PRO A 117 -18.16 -2.33 -16.51
N SER A 118 -17.02 -2.73 -15.94
CA SER A 118 -15.78 -2.99 -16.68
C SER A 118 -15.32 -4.44 -16.45
N PRO A 119 -15.76 -5.40 -17.28
CA PRO A 119 -15.45 -6.82 -17.10
C PRO A 119 -13.95 -7.13 -17.13
N VAL A 120 -13.16 -6.33 -17.85
CA VAL A 120 -11.70 -6.48 -17.94
C VAL A 120 -11.04 -5.98 -16.66
N SER A 121 -11.47 -4.83 -16.13
CA SER A 121 -10.92 -4.26 -14.89
C SER A 121 -11.24 -5.10 -13.66
N SER A 122 -12.40 -5.76 -13.62
CA SER A 122 -12.87 -6.54 -12.46
C SER A 122 -12.32 -7.98 -12.39
N ARG A 123 -11.56 -8.44 -13.38
CA ARG A 123 -11.00 -9.80 -13.40
C ARG A 123 -9.55 -9.78 -12.92
N PRO A 124 -9.23 -10.42 -11.77
CA PRO A 124 -7.86 -10.50 -11.31
C PRO A 124 -6.97 -11.30 -12.27
N SER A 125 -5.72 -10.89 -12.43
CA SER A 125 -4.74 -11.65 -13.21
C SER A 125 -4.38 -12.96 -12.51
N ARG A 126 -4.02 -13.98 -13.30
CA ARG A 126 -3.58 -15.29 -12.78
C ARG A 126 -2.36 -15.17 -11.87
N PHE A 127 -1.47 -14.23 -12.17
CA PHE A 127 -0.28 -13.94 -11.36
C PHE A 127 -0.67 -13.45 -9.96
N ILE A 128 -1.60 -12.51 -9.87
CA ILE A 128 -2.07 -11.98 -8.59
C ILE A 128 -2.90 -13.01 -7.83
N LEU A 129 -3.76 -13.75 -8.51
CA LEU A 129 -4.53 -14.82 -7.87
C LEU A 129 -3.63 -15.92 -7.30
N GLY A 130 -2.61 -16.32 -8.08
CA GLY A 130 -1.59 -17.27 -7.64
C GLY A 130 -0.80 -16.77 -6.44
N THR A 131 -0.42 -15.49 -6.42
CA THR A 131 0.28 -14.91 -5.27
C THR A 131 -0.64 -14.78 -4.05
N PHE A 132 -1.90 -14.36 -4.26
CA PHE A 132 -2.90 -14.23 -3.21
C PHE A 132 -3.11 -15.56 -2.46
N PHE A 133 -3.42 -16.63 -3.21
CA PHE A 133 -3.61 -17.95 -2.61
C PHE A 133 -2.29 -18.55 -2.10
N GLY A 134 -1.17 -18.31 -2.79
CA GLY A 134 0.16 -18.73 -2.34
C GLY A 134 0.53 -18.15 -0.98
N CYS A 135 0.27 -16.85 -0.76
CA CYS A 135 0.45 -16.21 0.54
C CYS A 135 -0.45 -16.81 1.63
N ILE A 136 -1.73 -17.07 1.31
CA ILE A 136 -2.66 -17.70 2.26
C ILE A 136 -2.18 -19.11 2.63
N VAL A 137 -1.85 -19.95 1.64
CA VAL A 137 -1.36 -21.31 1.86
C VAL A 137 -0.06 -21.28 2.66
N GLY A 138 0.89 -20.41 2.30
CA GLY A 138 2.15 -20.27 3.03
C GLY A 138 1.95 -19.90 4.50
N ALA A 139 1.08 -18.91 4.79
CA ALA A 139 0.75 -18.53 6.15
C ALA A 139 0.05 -19.68 6.91
N VAL A 140 -0.90 -20.38 6.28
CA VAL A 140 -1.59 -21.54 6.87
C VAL A 140 -0.62 -22.67 7.17
N VAL A 141 0.33 -22.98 6.29
CA VAL A 141 1.35 -24.02 6.51
C VAL A 141 2.21 -23.69 7.73
N ILE A 142 2.65 -22.43 7.88
CA ILE A 142 3.42 -21.99 9.05
C ILE A 142 2.56 -22.10 10.32
N ILE A 143 1.30 -21.65 10.27
CA ILE A 143 0.36 -21.75 11.40
C ILE A 143 0.16 -23.21 11.81
N LEU A 144 -0.07 -24.12 10.87
CA LEU A 144 -0.22 -25.55 11.15
C LEU A 144 1.07 -26.16 11.72
N ARG A 145 2.24 -25.76 11.21
CA ARG A 145 3.53 -26.21 11.72
C ARG A 145 3.76 -25.82 13.18
N VAL A 146 3.39 -24.59 13.54
CA VAL A 146 3.41 -24.07 14.91
C VAL A 146 2.35 -24.76 15.76
N TRP A 147 1.14 -24.95 15.25
CA TRP A 147 0.06 -25.60 15.97
C TRP A 147 0.41 -27.04 16.37
N ALA A 148 1.10 -27.77 15.48
CA ALA A 148 1.62 -29.12 15.76
C ALA A 148 2.83 -29.13 16.70
N SER A 149 3.44 -27.99 17.02
CA SER A 149 4.58 -27.89 17.93
C SER A 149 4.12 -28.07 19.38
N PRO A 150 4.72 -29.00 20.15
CA PRO A 150 4.37 -29.19 21.56
C PRO A 150 4.83 -28.01 22.45
N VAL A 151 5.76 -27.20 21.95
CA VAL A 151 6.32 -26.05 22.67
C VAL A 151 5.68 -24.72 22.27
N ARG A 152 4.60 -24.74 21.48
CA ARG A 152 4.02 -23.53 20.85
C ARG A 152 3.65 -22.40 21.83
N ASP A 153 3.24 -22.77 23.04
CA ASP A 153 2.82 -21.85 24.11
C ASP A 153 3.95 -21.55 25.10
N SER A 154 5.13 -22.17 24.93
CA SER A 154 6.29 -21.97 25.81
C SER A 154 7.05 -20.70 25.47
N THR A 155 7.42 -19.94 26.49
CA THR A 155 8.33 -18.80 26.37
C THR A 155 9.79 -19.21 26.45
N SER A 156 10.13 -20.23 27.25
CA SER A 156 11.53 -20.68 27.41
C SER A 156 12.06 -21.38 26.16
N ALA A 157 11.19 -22.12 25.46
CA ALA A 157 11.53 -22.78 24.20
C ALA A 157 11.44 -21.83 22.99
N ALA A 158 10.99 -20.59 23.19
CA ALA A 158 10.86 -19.58 22.14
C ALA A 158 12.21 -18.99 21.70
N VAL A 159 13.37 -19.55 22.10
CA VAL A 159 14.66 -19.17 21.51
C VAL A 159 14.86 -19.92 20.18
N GLU A 160 14.61 -21.22 20.15
CA GLU A 160 14.91 -22.10 19.01
C GLU A 160 13.68 -22.85 18.45
N GLY A 161 12.62 -22.99 19.24
CA GLY A 161 11.43 -23.75 18.87
C GLY A 161 10.45 -22.98 18.00
N TRP A 162 9.59 -23.74 17.30
CA TRP A 162 8.43 -23.21 16.59
C TRP A 162 7.33 -22.83 17.59
N VAL A 163 7.06 -21.53 17.69
CA VAL A 163 6.09 -20.94 18.62
C VAL A 163 5.15 -19.97 17.91
N TRP A 164 4.11 -19.49 18.59
CA TRP A 164 3.14 -18.57 18.00
C TRP A 164 3.77 -17.30 17.41
N LEU A 165 4.90 -16.84 17.95
CA LEU A 165 5.70 -15.77 17.34
C LEU A 165 6.03 -16.05 15.87
N ASP A 166 6.41 -17.28 15.51
CA ASP A 166 6.79 -17.65 14.14
C ASP A 166 5.57 -17.64 13.20
N ALA A 167 4.39 -17.99 13.70
CA ALA A 167 3.14 -17.85 12.97
C ALA A 167 2.81 -16.38 12.68
N ILE A 168 3.00 -15.48 13.66
CA ILE A 168 2.78 -14.04 13.46
C ILE A 168 3.78 -13.45 12.47
N TYR A 169 5.05 -13.89 12.48
CA TYR A 169 6.02 -13.53 11.44
C TYR A 169 5.61 -14.04 10.06
N GLY A 170 5.15 -15.29 9.96
CA GLY A 170 4.63 -15.84 8.71
C GLY A 170 3.49 -15.01 8.13
N VAL A 171 2.57 -14.55 8.98
CA VAL A 171 1.49 -13.64 8.57
C VAL A 171 2.05 -12.27 8.16
N SER A 172 2.97 -11.68 8.93
CA SER A 172 3.51 -10.35 8.59
C SER A 172 4.29 -10.33 7.28
N TYR A 173 4.95 -11.44 6.91
CA TYR A 173 5.64 -11.59 5.63
C TYR A 173 4.73 -11.52 4.41
N VAL A 174 3.44 -11.82 4.55
CA VAL A 174 2.46 -11.62 3.47
C VAL A 174 2.47 -10.15 3.03
N LYS A 175 2.49 -9.19 3.97
CA LYS A 175 2.56 -7.76 3.62
C LYS A 175 3.84 -7.41 2.87
N LEU A 176 4.96 -8.05 3.21
CA LEU A 176 6.23 -7.84 2.51
C LEU A 176 6.13 -8.30 1.06
N VAL A 177 5.67 -9.53 0.82
CA VAL A 177 5.47 -10.08 -0.54
C VAL A 177 4.54 -9.18 -1.35
N VAL A 178 3.40 -8.79 -0.78
CA VAL A 178 2.45 -7.88 -1.43
C VAL A 178 3.12 -6.56 -1.82
N THR A 179 3.90 -5.95 -0.94
CA THR A 179 4.57 -4.67 -1.20
C THR A 179 5.51 -4.75 -2.40
N LEU A 180 6.19 -5.88 -2.60
CA LEU A 180 7.14 -6.08 -3.71
C LEU A 180 6.46 -6.22 -5.08
N ILE A 181 5.23 -6.75 -5.12
CA ILE A 181 4.57 -7.14 -6.38
C ILE A 181 3.31 -6.34 -6.72
N LYS A 182 2.75 -5.57 -5.76
CA LYS A 182 1.41 -4.95 -5.91
C LYS A 182 1.24 -4.10 -7.17
N TYR A 183 2.31 -3.45 -7.63
CA TYR A 183 2.29 -2.52 -8.76
C TYR A 183 2.61 -3.18 -10.11
N THR A 184 3.20 -4.38 -10.12
CA THR A 184 3.63 -5.06 -11.36
C THR A 184 2.52 -5.20 -12.40
N PRO A 185 1.29 -5.63 -12.05
CA PRO A 185 0.24 -5.83 -13.05
C PRO A 185 -0.15 -4.51 -13.72
N GLN A 186 -0.24 -3.42 -12.95
CA GLN A 186 -0.61 -2.12 -13.49
C GLN A 186 0.47 -1.54 -14.41
N VAL A 187 1.76 -1.73 -14.10
CA VAL A 187 2.86 -1.37 -15.01
C VAL A 187 2.70 -2.07 -16.37
N ILE A 188 2.39 -3.36 -16.36
CA ILE A 188 2.20 -4.17 -17.58
C ILE A 188 0.96 -3.70 -18.35
N VAL A 189 -0.15 -3.41 -17.66
CA VAL A 189 -1.39 -2.93 -18.28
C VAL A 189 -1.18 -1.57 -18.94
N ASN A 190 -0.52 -0.64 -18.25
CA ASN A 190 -0.17 0.66 -18.82
C ASN A 190 0.71 0.51 -20.07
N TYR A 191 1.68 -0.41 -20.02
CA TYR A 191 2.52 -0.71 -21.17
C TYR A 191 1.74 -1.28 -22.36
N ARG A 192 0.84 -2.22 -22.12
CA ARG A 192 0.02 -2.86 -23.16
C ARG A 192 -1.00 -1.90 -23.77
N ASN A 193 -1.61 -1.05 -22.94
CA ASN A 193 -2.62 -0.08 -23.38
C ASN A 193 -2.00 1.19 -23.95
N ARG A 194 -0.68 1.38 -23.79
CA ARG A 194 0.04 2.62 -24.15
C ARG A 194 -0.63 3.88 -23.57
N SER A 195 -1.18 3.74 -22.36
CA SER A 195 -1.96 4.77 -21.68
C SER A 195 -1.87 4.55 -20.17
N THR A 196 -1.98 5.64 -19.41
CA THR A 196 -2.09 5.61 -17.94
C THR A 196 -3.44 6.17 -17.46
N GLU A 197 -4.40 6.33 -18.37
CA GLU A 197 -5.70 6.87 -18.02
C GLU A 197 -6.45 5.98 -17.04
N GLY A 198 -7.14 6.63 -16.10
CA GLY A 198 -7.85 5.97 -15.01
C GLY A 198 -6.99 5.53 -13.84
N TRP A 199 -5.65 5.57 -13.97
CA TRP A 199 -4.74 5.41 -12.85
C TRP A 199 -4.38 6.77 -12.25
N SER A 200 -4.60 6.93 -10.94
CA SER A 200 -4.38 8.20 -10.27
C SER A 200 -2.89 8.47 -10.07
N ILE A 201 -2.32 9.31 -10.92
CA ILE A 201 -0.92 9.74 -10.77
C ILE A 201 -0.67 10.48 -9.45
N LEU A 202 -1.69 11.14 -8.90
CA LEU A 202 -1.58 11.82 -7.61
C LEU A 202 -1.25 10.86 -6.47
N GLN A 203 -1.81 9.64 -6.48
CA GLN A 203 -1.45 8.61 -5.51
C GLN A 203 0.04 8.28 -5.60
N ILE A 204 0.57 8.13 -6.82
CA ILE A 204 1.99 7.82 -7.07
C ILE A 204 2.90 8.98 -6.63
N LEU A 205 2.52 10.22 -6.94
CA LEU A 205 3.31 11.39 -6.54
C LEU A 205 3.35 11.57 -5.02
N LEU A 206 2.24 11.28 -4.33
CA LEU A 206 2.19 11.28 -2.86
C LEU A 206 3.03 10.15 -2.25
N ASP A 207 3.00 8.94 -2.84
CA ASP A 207 3.82 7.80 -2.40
C ASP A 207 5.32 8.11 -2.57
N PHE A 208 5.70 8.60 -3.75
CA PHE A 208 7.07 8.99 -4.08
C PHE A 208 7.57 10.14 -3.22
N GLY A 209 6.76 11.19 -3.05
CA GLY A 209 7.07 12.33 -2.18
C GLY A 209 7.25 11.91 -0.72
N GLY A 210 6.37 11.03 -0.22
CA GLY A 210 6.53 10.41 1.09
C GLY A 210 7.84 9.61 1.22
N GLY A 211 8.19 8.84 0.18
CA GLY A 211 9.46 8.10 0.11
C GLY A 211 10.69 9.01 0.22
N ILE A 212 10.74 10.09 -0.57
CA ILE A 212 11.84 11.07 -0.53
C ILE A 212 11.97 11.69 0.87
N LEU A 213 10.85 12.15 1.44
CA LEU A 213 10.84 12.79 2.75
C LEU A 213 11.26 11.81 3.87
N SER A 214 10.89 10.52 3.76
CA SER A 214 11.31 9.47 4.69
C SER A 214 12.80 9.19 4.62
N ILE A 215 13.40 9.20 3.42
CA ILE A 215 14.85 9.05 3.25
C ILE A 215 15.58 10.28 3.80
N ALA A 216 15.06 11.49 3.56
CA ALA A 216 15.64 12.72 4.10
C ALA A 216 15.64 12.72 5.64
N GLN A 217 14.54 12.30 6.27
CA GLN A 217 14.46 12.14 7.72
C GLN A 217 15.51 11.14 8.24
N GLN A 218 15.59 9.95 7.62
CA GLN A 218 16.56 8.92 8.01
C GLN A 218 18.02 9.39 7.86
N ALA A 219 18.32 10.17 6.82
CA ALA A 219 19.64 10.75 6.62
C ALA A 219 20.00 11.76 7.73
N ILE A 220 19.05 12.62 8.13
CA ILE A 220 19.24 13.56 9.23
C ILE A 220 19.47 12.82 10.55
N ASP A 221 18.64 11.81 10.85
CA ASP A 221 18.74 11.06 12.10
C ASP A 221 20.07 10.30 12.19
N SER A 222 20.51 9.69 11.10
CA SER A 222 21.79 8.97 11.04
C SER A 222 22.98 9.91 11.16
N TYR A 223 22.89 11.10 10.56
CA TYR A 223 23.89 12.16 10.73
C TYR A 223 23.96 12.63 12.19
N GLN A 224 22.83 12.84 12.86
CA GLN A 224 22.78 13.24 14.27
C GLN A 224 23.33 12.17 15.21
N GLN A 225 23.08 10.90 14.91
CA GLN A 225 23.57 9.77 15.71
C GLN A 225 25.04 9.44 15.44
N GLY A 226 25.64 9.99 14.38
CA GLY A 226 27.00 9.66 13.94
C GLY A 226 27.13 8.21 13.45
N ASP A 227 26.00 7.53 13.23
CA ASP A 227 25.95 6.13 12.85
C ASP A 227 25.03 5.92 11.64
N TRP A 228 25.66 5.55 10.52
CA TRP A 228 24.99 5.24 9.25
C TRP A 228 24.66 3.75 9.11
N SER A 229 25.05 2.93 10.10
CA SER A 229 24.72 1.52 10.15
C SER A 229 23.20 1.30 10.26
N GLY A 230 22.42 2.27 10.75
CA GLY A 230 20.96 2.22 10.73
C GLY A 230 20.36 2.19 9.31
N ILE A 231 21.02 2.82 8.32
CA ILE A 231 20.56 2.87 6.92
C ILE A 231 20.98 1.63 6.14
N THR A 232 22.19 1.12 6.39
CA THR A 232 22.77 -0.03 5.65
C THR A 232 22.60 -1.37 6.36
N GLY A 233 22.42 -1.35 7.68
CA GLY A 233 22.36 -2.53 8.56
C GLY A 233 21.00 -3.23 8.61
N ASN A 234 19.97 -2.66 7.97
CA ASN A 234 18.70 -3.36 7.73
C ASN A 234 18.32 -3.28 6.24
N PRO A 235 18.94 -4.11 5.38
CA PRO A 235 18.70 -4.09 3.95
C PRO A 235 17.23 -4.33 3.60
N VAL A 236 16.47 -5.05 4.43
CA VAL A 236 15.05 -5.29 4.21
C VAL A 236 14.24 -3.99 4.32
N LYS A 237 14.48 -3.18 5.36
CA LYS A 237 13.78 -1.89 5.55
C LYS A 237 14.18 -0.86 4.49
N PHE A 238 15.46 -0.83 4.11
CA PHE A 238 15.94 -0.04 2.99
C PHE A 238 15.27 -0.49 1.67
N MET A 239 15.26 -1.79 1.35
CA MET A 239 14.68 -2.31 0.11
C MET A 239 13.16 -2.07 0.02
N LEU A 240 12.41 -2.20 1.12
CA LEU A 240 10.94 -2.07 1.12
C LEU A 240 10.45 -0.68 0.71
N GLY A 241 11.06 0.39 1.24
CA GLY A 241 10.74 1.77 0.82
C GLY A 241 11.21 2.07 -0.60
N ASN A 242 12.41 1.60 -0.96
CA ASN A 242 13.01 1.85 -2.26
C ASN A 242 12.30 1.11 -3.41
N VAL A 243 11.76 -0.08 -3.20
CA VAL A 243 11.01 -0.82 -4.25
C VAL A 243 9.73 -0.07 -4.65
N SER A 244 9.01 0.54 -3.69
CA SER A 244 7.83 1.37 -4.01
C SER A 244 8.21 2.54 -4.91
N MET A 245 9.29 3.26 -4.54
CA MET A 245 9.78 4.40 -5.32
C MET A 245 10.23 4.02 -6.74
N VAL A 246 10.79 2.81 -6.94
CA VAL A 246 11.13 2.33 -8.28
C VAL A 246 9.87 2.18 -9.14
N TYR A 247 8.79 1.60 -8.60
CA TYR A 247 7.51 1.55 -9.30
C TYR A 247 6.96 2.96 -9.56
N ASP A 248 7.09 3.86 -8.60
CA ASP A 248 6.61 5.23 -8.75
C ASP A 248 7.32 5.96 -9.90
N LEU A 249 8.65 5.82 -9.99
CA LEU A 249 9.43 6.35 -11.11
C LEU A 249 8.96 5.76 -12.44
N VAL A 250 8.70 4.44 -12.50
CA VAL A 250 8.15 3.81 -13.71
C VAL A 250 6.80 4.41 -14.08
N PHE A 251 5.89 4.62 -13.12
CA PHE A 251 4.59 5.24 -13.39
C PHE A 251 4.70 6.71 -13.80
N ILE A 252 5.59 7.48 -13.17
CA ILE A 252 5.88 8.88 -13.54
C ILE A 252 6.39 8.95 -14.98
N VAL A 253 7.33 8.08 -15.35
CA VAL A 253 7.85 7.98 -16.72
C VAL A 253 6.76 7.55 -17.70
N GLN A 254 5.96 6.53 -17.35
CA GLN A 254 4.83 6.11 -18.19
C GLN A 254 3.83 7.25 -18.41
N HIS A 255 3.52 8.03 -17.37
CA HIS A 255 2.48 9.06 -17.40
C HIS A 255 2.93 10.35 -18.10
N TYR A 256 4.11 10.86 -17.77
CA TYR A 256 4.57 12.19 -18.25
C TYR A 256 5.49 12.13 -19.47
N VAL A 257 6.14 10.98 -19.71
CA VAL A 257 7.11 10.86 -20.82
C VAL A 257 6.57 9.98 -21.93
N LEU A 258 6.18 8.72 -21.63
CA LEU A 258 5.85 7.75 -22.68
C LEU A 258 4.44 7.91 -23.26
N TYR A 259 3.45 8.20 -22.41
CA TYR A 259 2.03 8.19 -22.79
C TYR A 259 1.35 9.56 -22.63
N ARG A 260 2.13 10.63 -22.71
CA ARG A 260 1.66 12.02 -22.60
C ARG A 260 0.59 12.33 -23.65
N ASP A 261 0.85 11.97 -24.91
CA ASP A 261 0.01 12.36 -26.04
C ASP A 261 -1.32 11.59 -26.04
N ALA A 262 -1.27 10.29 -25.75
CA ALA A 262 -2.47 9.45 -25.59
C ALA A 262 -3.41 9.96 -24.48
N ASN A 263 -2.85 10.47 -23.38
CA ASN A 263 -3.62 11.09 -22.30
C ASN A 263 -4.15 12.50 -22.68
N GLY A 264 -3.48 13.20 -23.61
CA GLY A 264 -3.86 14.53 -24.06
C GLY A 264 -5.04 14.50 -25.02
N GLU A 265 -4.98 13.63 -26.03
CA GLU A 265 -6.03 13.47 -27.04
C GLU A 265 -7.37 13.06 -26.41
N ARG A 266 -7.35 12.16 -25.43
CA ARG A 266 -8.59 11.68 -24.80
C ARG A 266 -9.17 12.65 -23.78
N LYS A 267 -8.35 13.44 -23.07
CA LYS A 267 -8.83 14.55 -22.24
C LYS A 267 -9.57 15.61 -23.05
N MET A 268 -9.13 15.89 -24.28
CA MET A 268 -9.86 16.79 -25.18
C MET A 268 -11.22 16.18 -25.56
N ALA A 269 -11.24 14.90 -25.96
CA ALA A 269 -12.48 14.21 -26.30
C ALA A 269 -13.48 14.09 -25.13
N ASP A 270 -13.00 13.81 -23.91
CA ASP A 270 -13.84 13.74 -22.72
C ASP A 270 -14.38 15.13 -22.32
N GLY A 271 -13.58 16.20 -22.50
CA GLY A 271 -14.01 17.59 -22.27
C GLY A 271 -15.07 18.07 -23.27
N GLU A 272 -14.94 17.68 -24.54
CA GLU A 272 -15.98 17.90 -25.56
C GLU A 272 -17.28 17.16 -25.20
N ALA A 273 -17.18 15.90 -24.80
CA ALA A 273 -18.35 15.12 -24.39
C ALA A 273 -19.04 15.64 -23.11
N GLU A 274 -18.28 16.19 -22.16
CA GLU A 274 -18.83 16.84 -20.96
C GLU A 274 -19.52 18.16 -21.32
N SER A 275 -18.91 18.98 -22.18
CA SER A 275 -19.52 20.19 -22.73
C SER A 275 -20.84 19.87 -23.43
N ASP A 276 -20.87 18.85 -24.29
CA ASP A 276 -22.09 18.45 -25.01
C ASP A 276 -23.21 17.99 -24.06
N ARG A 277 -22.87 17.31 -22.95
CA ARG A 277 -23.86 16.91 -21.94
C ARG A 277 -24.45 18.11 -21.22
N LEU A 278 -23.62 19.06 -20.78
CA LEU A 278 -24.08 20.27 -20.10
C LEU A 278 -24.97 21.12 -21.01
N LEU A 279 -24.62 21.24 -22.29
CA LEU A 279 -25.45 21.92 -23.28
C LEU A 279 -26.79 21.20 -23.49
N SER A 280 -26.80 19.86 -23.50
CA SER A 280 -28.04 19.09 -23.64
C SER A 280 -28.97 19.21 -22.43
N GLU A 281 -28.41 19.31 -21.21
CA GLU A 281 -29.18 19.53 -19.99
C GLU A 281 -29.77 20.95 -19.94
N GLU A 282 -29.00 21.98 -20.36
CA GLU A 282 -29.52 23.35 -20.49
C GLU A 282 -30.65 23.48 -21.54
N ASP A 283 -30.53 22.79 -22.67
CA ASP A 283 -31.55 22.78 -23.72
C ASP A 283 -32.83 22.07 -23.26
N GLU A 284 -32.71 21.04 -22.41
CA GLU A 284 -33.85 20.34 -21.82
C GLU A 284 -34.56 21.20 -20.76
N GLU A 285 -33.80 21.91 -19.91
CA GLU A 285 -34.36 22.88 -18.95
C GLU A 285 -35.10 24.04 -19.64
N ARG A 286 -34.57 24.55 -20.77
CA ARG A 286 -35.24 25.59 -21.57
C ARG A 286 -36.53 25.13 -22.25
N ARG A 287 -36.71 23.83 -22.48
CA ARG A 287 -37.94 23.27 -23.07
C ARG A 287 -39.05 23.02 -22.05
N ILE A 288 -38.71 23.02 -20.77
CA ILE A 288 -39.65 22.78 -19.66
C ILE A 288 -40.21 24.10 -19.08
N GLN A 289 -39.59 25.25 -19.39
CA GLN A 289 -40.10 26.59 -19.10
C GLN A 289 -41.02 27.11 -20.21
#